data_AF-A0A820ZIZ1-F1
#
_entry.id   AF-A0A820ZIZ1-F1
#
_cell.length_a   1.000
_cell.length_b   1.000
_cell.length_c   1.000
_cell.angle_alpha   90.00
_cell.angle_beta   90.00
_cell.angle_gamma   90.00
#
_symmetry.space_group_name_H-M   'P 1'
#
loop_
_entity.id
_entity.type
_entity.pdbx_description
1 polymer ?
#
loop_
_entity_poly.entity_id
_entity_poly.type
_entity_poly.pdbx_seq_one_letter_code
_entity_poly.pdbx_strand_id
1 'polypeptide(L)'
;VLDACAAPGNKTICLANYLKNKGVLYAIELNRRRFKELNANLKSAGVKCAHTLNDDFLTVTLPFDEIDYVLLDPSCSGSGIRNRADDTEVIDEERLERLSALQTRMITHVLTKFSKVKRVTYSTCSIYSQENEQVVETILDQFSDTF
;
A
#
# COMPACT_ATOMS: atom_id res chain seq x y z
N VAL A 1 -11.78 2.66 -5.82
CA VAL A 1 -10.52 3.00 -5.09
C VAL A 1 -9.95 1.73 -4.49
N LEU A 2 -8.63 1.60 -4.42
CA LEU A 2 -7.95 0.45 -3.82
C LEU A 2 -6.95 0.90 -2.76
N ASP A 3 -6.94 0.21 -1.63
CA ASP A 3 -5.91 0.21 -0.61
C ASP A 3 -5.24 -1.17 -0.58
N ALA A 4 -4.00 -1.26 -1.07
CA ALA A 4 -3.32 -2.52 -1.34
C ALA A 4 -2.67 -3.16 -0.09
N CYS A 5 -2.46 -2.39 0.97
CA CYS A 5 -1.86 -2.84 2.25
C CYS A 5 -2.63 -2.22 3.40
N ALA A 6 -3.89 -2.62 3.52
CA ALA A 6 -4.91 -1.87 4.24
C ALA A 6 -4.78 -1.94 5.76
N ALA A 7 -4.26 -3.03 6.35
CA ALA A 7 -4.28 -3.15 7.80
C ALA A 7 -3.26 -2.22 8.49
N PRO A 8 -3.59 -1.63 9.66
CA PRO A 8 -4.76 -1.92 10.50
C PRO A 8 -6.06 -1.21 10.10
N GLY A 9 -6.09 -0.47 8.99
CA GLY A 9 -7.31 0.14 8.44
C GLY A 9 -7.38 1.66 8.52
N ASN A 10 -6.39 2.33 9.13
CA ASN A 10 -6.44 3.78 9.35
C ASN A 10 -6.56 4.56 8.03
N LYS A 11 -5.74 4.22 7.03
CA LYS A 11 -5.80 4.87 5.71
C LYS A 11 -7.08 4.52 4.96
N THR A 12 -7.52 3.26 5.05
CA THR A 12 -8.80 2.80 4.50
C THR A 12 -10.00 3.57 5.09
N ILE A 13 -10.01 3.83 6.40
CA ILE A 13 -11.06 4.62 7.08
C ILE A 13 -11.05 6.06 6.58
N CYS A 14 -9.88 6.68 6.46
CA CYS A 14 -9.75 8.02 5.89
C CYS A 14 -10.29 8.08 4.45
N LEU A 15 -9.96 7.10 3.61
CA LEU A 15 -10.48 6.97 2.26
C LEU A 15 -12.01 6.82 2.26
N ALA A 16 -12.56 5.93 3.08
CA ALA A 16 -14.01 5.73 3.18
C ALA A 16 -14.74 7.01 3.63
N ASN A 17 -14.16 7.77 4.56
CA ASN A 17 -14.69 9.05 5.01
C ASN A 17 -14.65 10.11 3.90
N TYR A 18 -13.53 10.22 3.17
CA TYR A 18 -13.40 11.10 2.02
C TYR A 18 -14.45 10.78 0.93
N LEU A 19 -14.67 9.49 0.67
CA LEU A 19 -15.69 8.98 -0.24
C LEU A 19 -17.12 9.10 0.31
N LYS A 20 -17.29 9.56 1.56
CA LYS A 20 -18.58 9.64 2.27
C LYS A 20 -19.34 8.31 2.25
N ASN A 21 -18.63 7.18 2.39
CA ASN A 21 -19.17 5.83 2.26
C ASN A 21 -19.90 5.54 0.93
N LYS A 22 -19.51 6.20 -0.17
CA LYS A 22 -20.05 5.98 -1.52
C LYS A 22 -19.00 5.38 -2.46
N GLY A 23 -19.48 4.70 -3.49
CA GLY A 23 -18.63 4.00 -4.46
C GLY A 23 -18.06 2.69 -3.90
N VAL A 24 -17.02 2.19 -4.55
CA VAL A 24 -16.38 0.90 -4.21
C VAL A 24 -14.94 1.14 -3.75
N LEU A 25 -14.64 0.67 -2.54
CA LEU A 25 -13.29 0.68 -1.96
C LEU A 25 -12.84 -0.78 -1.76
N TYR A 26 -11.75 -1.19 -2.38
CA TYR A 26 -11.11 -2.47 -2.09
C TYR A 26 -10.01 -2.28 -1.05
N ALA A 27 -9.93 -3.18 -0.07
CA ALA A 27 -8.95 -3.13 1.01
C ALA A 27 -8.30 -4.50 1.19
N ILE A 28 -7.02 -4.62 0.87
CA ILE A 28 -6.30 -5.90 0.84
C ILE A 28 -5.34 -5.98 2.01
N GLU A 29 -5.29 -7.13 2.68
CA GLU A 29 -4.26 -7.44 3.65
C GLU A 29 -3.85 -8.91 3.54
N LEU A 30 -2.56 -9.16 3.38
CA LEU A 30 -2.03 -10.53 3.28
C LEU A 30 -2.09 -11.27 4.62
N ASN A 31 -1.73 -10.61 5.72
CA ASN A 31 -1.62 -11.28 7.01
C ASN A 31 -3.00 -11.50 7.65
N ARG A 32 -3.38 -12.77 7.84
CA ARG A 32 -4.70 -13.15 8.41
C ARG A 32 -5.01 -12.54 9.78
N ARG A 33 -4.00 -12.30 10.64
CA ARG A 33 -4.21 -11.67 11.95
C ARG A 33 -4.55 -10.19 11.77
N ARG A 34 -3.71 -9.46 11.01
CA ARG A 34 -3.93 -8.04 10.69
C ARG A 34 -5.22 -7.82 9.91
N PHE A 35 -5.63 -8.79 9.08
CA PHE A 35 -6.90 -8.74 8.37
C PHE A 35 -8.12 -8.77 9.33
N LYS A 36 -8.05 -9.53 10.43
CA LYS A 36 -9.10 -9.48 11.45
C LYS A 36 -9.16 -8.12 12.13
N GLU A 37 -8.00 -7.53 12.43
CA GLU A 37 -7.89 -6.18 13.01
C GLU A 37 -8.47 -5.12 12.06
N LEU A 38 -8.11 -5.19 10.77
CA LEU A 38 -8.67 -4.35 9.71
C LEU A 38 -10.20 -4.40 9.75
N ASN A 39 -10.80 -5.59 9.69
CA ASN A 39 -12.26 -5.76 9.71
C ASN A 39 -12.91 -5.20 10.98
N ALA A 40 -12.31 -5.44 12.14
CA ALA A 40 -12.80 -4.92 13.41
C ALA A 40 -12.78 -3.38 13.42
N ASN A 41 -11.69 -2.78 12.95
CA ASN A 41 -11.52 -1.31 12.91
C ASN A 41 -12.47 -0.66 11.89
N LEU A 42 -12.60 -1.23 10.69
CA LEU A 42 -13.54 -0.73 9.68
C LEU A 42 -14.99 -0.80 10.19
N LYS A 43 -15.36 -1.90 10.84
CA LYS A 43 -16.69 -2.06 11.44
C LYS A 43 -16.93 -1.05 12.55
N SER A 44 -15.96 -0.85 13.46
CA SER A 44 -16.06 0.12 14.54
C SER A 44 -16.15 1.56 14.03
N ALA A 45 -15.48 1.87 12.92
CA ALA A 45 -15.53 3.18 12.27
C ALA A 45 -16.77 3.38 11.38
N GLY A 46 -17.65 2.38 11.25
CA GLY A 46 -18.86 2.49 10.45
C GLY A 46 -18.62 2.56 8.94
N VAL A 47 -17.51 1.98 8.46
CA VAL A 47 -17.19 1.91 7.02
C VAL A 47 -18.12 0.90 6.35
N LYS A 48 -18.78 1.32 5.26
CA LYS A 48 -19.78 0.52 4.53
C LYS A 48 -19.43 0.25 3.07
N CYS A 49 -18.58 1.09 2.46
CA CYS A 49 -18.20 0.97 1.05
C CYS A 49 -16.96 0.08 0.80
N ALA A 50 -16.36 -0.48 1.86
CA ALA A 50 -15.13 -1.26 1.76
C ALA A 50 -15.41 -2.76 1.58
N HIS A 51 -14.80 -3.34 0.54
CA HIS A 51 -14.68 -4.78 0.31
C HIS A 51 -13.29 -5.22 0.75
N THR A 52 -13.21 -5.95 1.86
CA THR A 52 -11.96 -6.43 2.42
C THR A 52 -11.59 -7.80 1.87
N LEU A 53 -10.34 -7.98 1.43
CA LEU A 53 -9.81 -9.26 0.93
C LEU A 53 -8.57 -9.67 1.74
N ASN A 54 -8.55 -10.92 2.22
CA ASN A 54 -7.35 -11.49 2.84
C ASN A 54 -6.55 -12.26 1.79
N ASP A 55 -5.73 -11.55 1.03
CA ASP A 55 -5.03 -12.09 -0.14
C ASP A 55 -3.70 -11.36 -0.35
N ASP A 56 -2.84 -11.90 -1.20
CA ASP A 56 -1.62 -11.23 -1.67
C ASP A 56 -1.99 -10.25 -2.78
N PHE A 57 -1.68 -8.96 -2.57
CA PHE A 57 -1.90 -7.91 -3.54
C PHE A 57 -1.26 -8.20 -4.91
N LEU A 58 -0.12 -8.89 -4.96
CA LEU A 58 0.58 -9.20 -6.21
C LEU A 58 -0.10 -10.30 -7.02
N THR A 59 -0.98 -11.10 -6.42
CA THR A 59 -1.62 -12.27 -7.07
C THR A 59 -3.14 -12.25 -7.04
N VAL A 60 -3.76 -11.39 -6.24
CA VAL A 60 -5.21 -11.24 -6.14
C VAL A 60 -5.82 -10.93 -7.51
N THR A 61 -7.03 -11.43 -7.75
CA THR A 61 -7.82 -11.05 -8.92
C THR A 61 -8.79 -9.93 -8.55
N LEU A 62 -8.69 -8.79 -9.24
CA LEU A 62 -9.56 -7.63 -9.06
C LEU A 62 -10.14 -7.19 -10.40
N PRO A 63 -11.25 -6.41 -10.40
CA PRO A 63 -11.68 -5.68 -11.58
C PRO A 63 -10.73 -4.50 -11.83
N PHE A 64 -9.51 -4.78 -12.30
CA PHE A 64 -8.43 -3.80 -12.43
C PHE A 64 -8.83 -2.56 -13.24
N ASP A 65 -9.65 -2.74 -14.28
CA ASP A 65 -10.13 -1.66 -15.16
C ASP A 65 -11.21 -0.77 -14.52
N GLU A 66 -11.74 -1.12 -13.35
CA GLU A 66 -12.71 -0.32 -12.60
C GLU A 66 -12.07 0.48 -11.45
N ILE A 67 -10.74 0.37 -11.29
CA ILE A 67 -10.01 1.01 -10.19
C ILE A 67 -9.31 2.28 -10.70
N ASP A 68 -9.92 3.43 -10.41
CA ASP A 68 -9.39 4.75 -10.79
C ASP A 68 -8.21 5.21 -9.92
N TYR A 69 -8.16 4.81 -8.65
CA TYR A 69 -7.21 5.35 -7.66
C TYR A 69 -6.66 4.21 -6.81
N VAL A 70 -5.32 4.17 -6.67
CA VAL A 70 -4.62 3.16 -5.87
C VAL A 70 -3.76 3.84 -4.80
N LEU A 71 -3.91 3.37 -3.57
CA LEU A 71 -3.04 3.69 -2.45
C LEU A 71 -2.12 2.50 -2.17
N LEU A 72 -0.82 2.72 -2.28
CA LEU A 72 0.26 1.81 -1.92
C LEU A 72 0.99 2.35 -0.69
N ASP A 73 0.72 1.72 0.45
CA ASP A 73 1.46 1.93 1.70
C ASP A 73 2.06 0.61 2.18
N PRO A 74 3.08 0.09 1.48
CA PRO A 74 3.62 -1.23 1.75
C PRO A 74 4.42 -1.29 3.05
N SER A 75 4.81 -2.51 3.42
CA SER A 75 5.74 -2.70 4.53
C SER A 75 7.07 -1.98 4.23
N CYS A 76 7.53 -1.20 5.19
CA CYS A 76 8.76 -0.42 5.14
C CYS A 76 9.70 -0.84 6.29
N SER A 77 10.95 -0.37 6.30
CA SER A 77 11.87 -0.56 7.43
C SER A 77 11.29 -0.06 8.76
N GLY A 78 10.55 1.05 8.70
CA GLY A 78 9.92 1.71 9.85
C GLY A 78 10.85 2.71 10.54
N SER A 79 11.98 3.05 9.91
CA SER A 79 13.04 3.90 10.46
C SER A 79 12.59 5.32 10.83
N GLY A 80 11.48 5.81 10.26
CA GLY A 80 10.89 7.10 10.60
C GLY A 80 9.98 7.09 11.84
N ILE A 81 9.70 5.93 12.44
CA ILE A 81 8.77 5.81 13.57
C ILE A 81 9.53 6.04 14.90
N ARG A 82 9.43 7.27 15.42
CA ARG A 82 10.14 7.77 16.62
C ARG A 82 9.95 6.98 17.94
N ASN A 83 9.03 6.03 18.00
CA ASN A 83 8.75 5.22 19.21
C ASN A 83 9.32 3.78 19.15
N ARG A 84 10.15 3.45 18.15
CA ARG A 84 11.10 2.32 18.23
C ARG A 84 12.49 2.78 18.69
N ALA A 85 12.49 3.78 19.57
CA ALA A 85 13.68 4.23 20.26
C ALA A 85 13.95 3.28 21.43
N ASP A 86 14.54 2.13 21.14
CA ASP A 86 15.47 1.48 22.05
C ASP A 86 16.56 0.82 21.21
N ASP A 87 17.74 1.42 21.32
CA ASP A 87 19.08 0.91 21.04
C ASP A 87 19.33 0.15 19.73
N THR A 88 20.09 0.81 18.85
CA THR A 88 20.91 0.17 17.81
C THR A 88 20.15 -0.73 16.83
N GLU A 89 19.20 -0.17 16.07
CA GLU A 89 18.77 -0.85 14.84
C GLU A 89 19.97 -0.88 13.87
N VAL A 90 20.74 -1.97 13.93
CA VAL A 90 21.72 -2.34 12.91
C VAL A 90 20.97 -2.29 11.59
N ILE A 91 21.47 -1.46 10.67
CA ILE A 91 20.92 -1.37 9.33
C ILE A 91 21.11 -2.75 8.69
N ASP A 92 20.02 -3.50 8.62
CA ASP A 92 19.96 -4.73 7.85
C ASP A 92 19.80 -4.33 6.38
N GLU A 93 20.92 -4.07 5.72
CA GLU A 93 20.98 -3.66 4.31
C GLU A 93 20.28 -4.68 3.42
N GLU A 94 20.43 -5.98 3.69
CA GLU A 94 19.77 -7.04 2.94
C GLU A 94 18.25 -6.95 3.08
N ARG A 95 17.74 -6.70 4.29
CA ARG A 95 16.31 -6.46 4.50
C ARG A 95 15.84 -5.20 3.80
N LEU A 96 16.61 -4.12 3.84
CA LEU A 96 16.27 -2.85 3.17
C LEU A 96 16.15 -3.05 1.66
N GLU A 97 17.09 -3.75 1.04
CA GLU A 97 17.07 -4.11 -0.37
C GLU A 97 15.85 -4.99 -0.72
N ARG A 98 15.55 -6.01 0.10
CA ARG A 98 14.37 -6.87 -0.11
C ARG A 98 13.06 -6.08 -0.02
N LEU A 99 12.97 -5.12 0.90
CA LEU A 99 11.79 -4.26 1.05
C LEU A 99 11.65 -3.29 -0.13
N SER A 100 12.73 -2.63 -0.53
CA SER A 100 12.77 -1.77 -1.73
C SER A 100 12.35 -2.55 -2.98
N ALA A 101 12.90 -3.76 -3.18
CA ALA A 101 12.53 -4.61 -4.30
C ALA A 101 11.05 -5.01 -4.29
N LEU A 102 10.48 -5.29 -3.11
CA LEU A 102 9.04 -5.55 -2.98
C LEU A 102 8.21 -4.30 -3.33
N GLN A 103 8.61 -3.13 -2.83
CA GLN A 103 7.95 -1.85 -3.09
C GLN A 103 7.91 -1.54 -4.59
N THR A 104 9.06 -1.65 -5.27
CA THR A 104 9.17 -1.51 -6.73
C THR A 104 8.23 -2.48 -7.44
N ARG A 105 8.26 -3.78 -7.08
CA ARG A 105 7.36 -4.79 -7.68
C ARG A 105 5.88 -4.45 -7.53
N MET A 106 5.47 -3.91 -6.39
CA MET A 106 4.08 -3.52 -6.15
C MET A 106 3.66 -2.33 -7.02
N ILE A 107 4.52 -1.32 -7.19
CA ILE A 107 4.24 -0.18 -8.06
C ILE A 107 4.19 -0.66 -9.53
N THR A 108 5.17 -1.44 -9.98
CA THR A 108 5.19 -2.05 -11.32
C THR A 108 3.91 -2.88 -11.56
N HIS A 109 3.45 -3.65 -10.57
CA HIS A 109 2.21 -4.41 -10.68
C HIS A 109 1.00 -3.50 -10.93
N VAL A 110 0.90 -2.36 -10.24
CA VAL A 110 -0.18 -1.40 -10.48
C VAL A 110 -0.10 -0.83 -11.90
N LEU A 111 1.08 -0.33 -12.29
CA LEU A 111 1.26 0.33 -13.59
C LEU A 111 1.07 -0.62 -14.79
N THR A 112 1.29 -1.93 -14.59
CA THR A 112 1.10 -2.93 -15.65
C THR A 112 -0.32 -3.51 -15.71
N LYS A 113 -1.00 -3.68 -14.57
CA LYS A 113 -2.32 -4.34 -14.52
C LYS A 113 -3.50 -3.37 -14.57
N PHE A 114 -3.33 -2.12 -14.13
CA PHE A 114 -4.44 -1.18 -13.95
C PHE A 114 -4.47 -0.16 -15.09
N SER A 115 -4.99 -0.59 -16.24
CA SER A 115 -4.95 0.20 -17.49
C SER A 115 -5.61 1.58 -17.41
N LYS A 116 -6.57 1.77 -16.50
CA LYS A 116 -7.34 3.00 -16.31
C LYS A 116 -7.03 3.74 -15.02
N VAL A 117 -5.96 3.37 -14.31
CA VAL A 117 -5.58 4.06 -13.07
C VAL A 117 -5.25 5.52 -13.39
N LYS A 118 -5.91 6.44 -12.69
CA LYS A 118 -5.70 7.88 -12.84
C LYS A 118 -4.62 8.41 -11.92
N ARG A 119 -4.45 7.76 -10.76
CA ARG A 119 -3.43 8.13 -9.78
C ARG A 119 -3.06 6.95 -8.90
N VAL A 120 -1.75 6.78 -8.75
CA VAL A 120 -1.14 5.90 -7.77
C VAL A 120 -0.48 6.79 -6.72
N THR A 121 -0.80 6.55 -5.44
CA THR A 121 -0.13 7.20 -4.32
C THR A 121 0.73 6.17 -3.63
N TYR A 122 2.03 6.43 -3.56
CA TYR A 122 3.01 5.62 -2.85
C TYR A 122 3.46 6.36 -1.59
N SER A 123 3.47 5.68 -0.45
CA SER A 123 4.00 6.21 0.80
C SER A 123 4.74 5.14 1.59
N THR A 124 5.75 5.56 2.33
CA THR A 124 6.41 4.73 3.33
C THR A 124 6.54 5.48 4.66
N CYS A 125 6.93 4.72 5.68
CA CYS A 125 7.29 5.19 7.01
C CYS A 125 8.82 5.24 7.22
N SER A 126 9.60 5.29 6.14
CA SER A 126 11.05 5.19 6.13
C SER A 126 11.72 6.53 5.84
N ILE A 127 12.89 6.76 6.44
CA ILE A 127 13.78 7.89 6.12
C ILE A 127 14.84 7.51 5.06
N TYR A 128 14.94 6.25 4.67
CA TYR A 128 15.95 5.78 3.73
C TYR A 128 15.53 6.04 2.30
N SER A 129 16.44 6.59 1.49
CA SER A 129 16.16 6.88 0.09
C SER A 129 15.98 5.62 -0.75
N GLN A 130 16.57 4.49 -0.33
CA GLN A 130 16.35 3.18 -0.97
C GLN A 130 14.90 2.74 -1.00
N GLU A 131 14.06 3.18 -0.05
CA GLU A 131 12.63 2.85 0.01
C GLU A 131 11.74 3.96 -0.56
N ASN A 132 12.31 5.11 -0.93
CA ASN A 132 11.58 6.28 -1.36
C ASN A 132 12.04 6.74 -2.74
N GLU A 133 13.00 7.67 -2.81
CA GLU A 133 13.43 8.30 -4.06
C GLU A 133 13.94 7.27 -5.07
N GLN A 134 14.75 6.30 -4.64
CA GLN A 134 15.32 5.30 -5.55
C GLN A 134 14.26 4.36 -6.14
N VAL A 135 13.22 4.04 -5.36
CA VAL A 135 12.07 3.25 -5.85
C VAL A 135 11.37 4.04 -6.95
N VAL A 136 11.10 5.34 -6.71
CA VAL A 136 10.42 6.20 -7.68
C VAL A 136 11.27 6.40 -8.93
N GLU A 137 12.57 6.67 -8.80
CA GLU A 137 13.50 6.79 -9.92
C GLU A 137 13.52 5.52 -10.77
N THR A 138 13.63 4.34 -10.14
CA THR A 138 13.59 3.05 -10.84
C THR A 138 12.31 2.88 -11.64
N ILE A 139 11.16 3.30 -11.09
CA ILE A 139 9.87 3.21 -11.77
C ILE A 139 9.80 4.22 -12.94
N LEU A 140 10.27 5.45 -12.77
CA LEU A 140 10.26 6.45 -13.83
C LEU A 140 11.15 6.04 -15.00
N ASP A 141 12.31 5.43 -14.73
CA ASP A 141 13.20 4.90 -15.77
C ASP A 141 12.55 3.72 -16.53
N GLN A 142 11.83 2.84 -15.83
CA GLN A 142 11.14 1.70 -16.45
C GLN A 142 9.92 2.10 -17.29
N PHE A 143 9.26 3.21 -16.94
CA PHE A 143 8.00 3.66 -17.54
C PHE A 143 8.13 5.04 -18.18
N SER A 144 9.33 5.41 -18.65
CA SER A 144 9.64 6.73 -19.21
C SER A 144 8.69 7.17 -20.32
N ASP A 145 8.19 6.21 -21.11
CA ASP A 145 7.30 6.47 -22.25
C ASP A 145 5.81 6.53 -21.87
N THR A 146 5.47 6.22 -20.60
CA THR A 146 4.10 6.13 -20.10
C THR A 146 3.64 7.41 -19.39
N PHE A 147 4.58 8.20 -18.87
CA PHE A 147 4.32 9.40 -18.07
C PHE A 147 4.50 10.69 -18.86
#